data_AF-A0A7S4QFP4-F1
#
_entry.id   AF-A0A7S4QFP4-F1
#
_cell.length_a   1.000
_cell.length_b   1.000
_cell.length_c   1.000
_cell.angle_alpha   90.00
_cell.angle_beta   90.00
_cell.angle_gamma   90.00
#
_symmetry.space_group_name_H-M   'P 1'
#
loop_
_entity.id
_entity.type
_entity.pdbx_description
1 polymer ?
#
loop_
_entity_poly.entity_id
_entity_poly.type
_entity_poly.pdbx_seq_one_letter_code
_entity_poly.pdbx_strand_id
1 'polypeptide(L)'
;QDFTRRFKTSKDILESHLGGPIQLEKYVATMDGYDESNEDSVVNCTKKASEQPFAYIYLENADQSKYGSILKGLNQQKSLGNEQYPKTITETNNVLSNHRFDSGRSRQGNNRRN
;
A
#
# COMPACT_ATOMS: atom_id res chain seq x y z
N GLN A 1 -0.08 -4.64 16.66
CA GLN A 1 0.54 -5.38 15.53
C GLN A 1 -0.16 -6.70 15.18
N ASP A 2 -1.34 -7.02 15.75
CA ASP A 2 -2.06 -8.26 15.41
C ASP A 2 -2.63 -8.26 13.97
N PHE A 3 -3.17 -7.12 13.53
CA PHE A 3 -3.71 -6.94 12.17
C PHE A 3 -2.70 -7.30 11.07
N THR A 4 -1.46 -6.80 11.15
CA THR A 4 -0.41 -7.09 10.17
C THR A 4 -0.08 -8.57 10.11
N ARG A 5 -0.04 -9.25 11.26
CA ARG A 5 0.19 -10.69 11.33
C ARG A 5 -0.94 -11.45 10.63
N ARG A 6 -2.18 -11.15 10.98
CA ARG A 6 -3.37 -11.78 10.38
C ARG A 6 -3.44 -11.56 8.87
N PHE A 7 -3.15 -10.35 8.41
CA PHE A 7 -3.15 -10.04 6.99
C PHE A 7 -2.08 -10.83 6.22
N LYS A 8 -0.86 -10.95 6.76
CA LYS A 8 0.20 -11.78 6.17
C LYS A 8 -0.23 -13.25 6.09
N THR A 9 -0.79 -13.80 7.17
CA THR A 9 -1.33 -15.17 7.14
C THR A 9 -2.44 -15.34 6.09
N SER A 10 -3.34 -14.38 5.94
CA SER A 10 -4.38 -14.43 4.89
C SER A 10 -3.79 -14.36 3.48
N LYS A 11 -2.75 -13.55 3.26
CA LYS A 11 -1.99 -13.53 2.01
C LYS A 11 -1.38 -14.91 1.72
N ASP A 12 -0.70 -15.50 2.70
CA ASP A 12 -0.03 -16.80 2.53
C ASP A 12 -1.04 -17.92 2.19
N ILE A 13 -2.23 -17.90 2.83
CA ILE A 13 -3.33 -18.82 2.53
C ILE A 13 -3.84 -18.63 1.09
N LEU A 14 -4.01 -17.38 0.66
CA LEU A 14 -4.43 -17.08 -0.71
C LEU A 14 -3.40 -17.58 -1.73
N GLU A 15 -2.11 -17.28 -1.54
CA GLU A 15 -1.05 -17.74 -2.43
C GLU A 15 -0.97 -19.28 -2.46
N SER A 16 -1.20 -19.95 -1.34
CA SER A 16 -1.30 -21.42 -1.28
C SER A 16 -2.45 -21.94 -2.15
N HIS A 17 -3.63 -21.31 -2.09
CA HIS A 17 -4.78 -21.69 -2.93
C HIS A 17 -4.54 -21.43 -4.42
N LEU A 18 -3.76 -20.39 -4.76
CA LEU A 18 -3.41 -20.05 -6.14
C LEU A 18 -2.24 -20.89 -6.68
N GLY A 19 -1.55 -21.65 -5.83
CA GLY A 19 -0.34 -22.39 -6.19
C GLY A 19 0.90 -21.52 -6.34
N GLY A 20 0.87 -20.28 -5.84
CA GLY A 20 1.99 -19.35 -5.90
C GLY A 20 1.56 -17.88 -5.80
N PRO A 21 2.51 -16.94 -5.94
CA PRO A 21 2.23 -15.51 -5.97
C PRO A 21 1.33 -15.13 -7.14
N ILE A 22 0.50 -14.10 -6.95
CA ILE A 22 -0.34 -13.56 -8.03
C ILE A 22 0.55 -13.04 -9.16
N GLN A 23 0.35 -13.56 -10.37
CA GLN A 23 1.05 -13.12 -11.57
C GLN A 23 0.26 -12.01 -12.27
N LEU A 24 0.90 -10.86 -12.44
CA LEU A 24 0.34 -9.71 -13.16
C LEU A 24 1.14 -9.43 -14.42
N GLU A 25 1.19 -10.38 -15.35
CA GLU A 25 2.04 -10.36 -16.55
C GLU A 25 1.91 -9.05 -17.36
N LYS A 26 0.68 -8.62 -17.62
CA LYS A 26 0.40 -7.36 -18.35
C LYS A 26 0.92 -6.13 -17.62
N TYR A 27 0.90 -6.14 -16.29
CA TYR A 27 1.41 -5.03 -15.50
C TYR A 27 2.94 -5.05 -15.47
N VAL A 28 3.54 -6.22 -15.28
CA VAL A 28 5.00 -6.44 -15.31
C VAL A 28 5.60 -5.94 -16.62
N ALA A 29 4.96 -6.21 -17.76
CA ALA A 29 5.39 -5.73 -19.08
C ALA A 29 5.39 -4.20 -19.23
N THR A 30 4.64 -3.48 -18.39
CA THR A 30 4.59 -2.01 -18.39
C THR A 30 5.50 -1.37 -17.35
N MET A 31 6.21 -2.17 -16.54
CA MET A 31 7.09 -1.65 -15.49
C MET A 31 8.40 -1.13 -16.07
N ASP A 32 8.85 0.01 -15.56
CA ASP A 32 10.17 0.56 -15.90
C ASP A 32 11.28 -0.42 -15.54
N GLY A 33 12.16 -0.69 -16.52
CA GLY A 33 13.27 -1.61 -16.37
C GLY A 33 12.91 -3.09 -16.54
N TYR A 34 11.71 -3.41 -17.04
CA TYR A 34 11.38 -4.75 -17.52
C TYR A 34 12.08 -5.05 -18.85
N ASP A 35 12.87 -6.13 -18.87
CA ASP A 35 13.45 -6.72 -20.07
C ASP A 35 13.09 -8.21 -20.13
N GLU A 36 12.34 -8.61 -21.16
CA GLU A 36 11.91 -9.99 -21.39
C GLU A 36 13.10 -10.94 -21.62
N SER A 37 14.22 -10.41 -22.12
CA SER A 37 15.42 -11.20 -22.40
C SER A 37 16.26 -11.47 -21.14
N ASN A 38 15.97 -10.78 -20.03
CA ASN A 38 16.72 -10.86 -18.80
C ASN A 38 15.91 -11.54 -17.70
N GLU A 39 16.26 -12.79 -17.37
CA GLU A 39 15.56 -13.59 -16.35
C GLU A 39 15.51 -12.90 -14.98
N ASP A 40 16.60 -12.27 -14.55
CA ASP A 40 16.65 -11.54 -13.27
C ASP A 40 15.70 -10.34 -13.27
N SER A 41 15.60 -9.65 -14.41
CA SER A 41 14.65 -8.54 -14.58
C SER A 41 13.21 -9.01 -14.45
N VAL A 42 12.86 -10.10 -15.14
CA VAL A 42 11.51 -10.67 -15.12
C VAL A 42 11.13 -11.10 -13.71
N VAL A 43 12.01 -11.82 -13.01
CA VAL A 43 11.76 -12.31 -11.65
C VAL A 43 11.59 -11.14 -10.67
N ASN A 44 12.45 -10.12 -10.75
CA ASN A 44 12.36 -8.96 -9.85
C ASN A 44 11.11 -8.11 -10.09
N CYS A 45 10.76 -7.86 -11.35
CA CYS A 45 9.54 -7.12 -11.69
C CYS A 45 8.28 -7.92 -11.31
N THR A 46 8.27 -9.24 -11.52
CA THR A 46 7.16 -10.12 -11.12
C THR A 46 6.95 -10.13 -9.60
N LYS A 47 8.03 -10.22 -8.81
CA LYS A 47 7.96 -10.14 -7.34
C LYS A 47 7.44 -8.78 -6.87
N LYS A 48 7.93 -7.68 -7.46
CA LYS A 48 7.43 -6.33 -7.13
C LYS A 48 5.95 -6.17 -7.49
N ALA A 49 5.55 -6.64 -8.67
CA ALA A 49 4.18 -6.59 -9.14
C ALA A 49 3.23 -7.41 -8.25
N SER A 50 3.65 -8.59 -7.80
CA SER A 50 2.80 -9.44 -6.96
C SER A 50 2.60 -8.87 -5.55
N GLU A 51 3.55 -8.09 -5.02
CA GLU A 51 3.45 -7.48 -3.68
C GLU A 51 2.60 -6.21 -3.63
N GLN A 52 2.65 -5.38 -4.68
CA GLN A 52 1.98 -4.07 -4.70
C GLN A 52 0.45 -4.12 -4.45
N PRO A 53 -0.33 -5.04 -5.04
CA PRO A 53 -1.75 -5.17 -4.75
C PRO A 53 -2.03 -5.41 -3.27
N PHE A 54 -1.20 -6.24 -2.61
CA PHE A 54 -1.37 -6.50 -1.18
C PHE A 54 -1.02 -5.28 -0.32
N ALA A 55 -0.01 -4.50 -0.73
CA ALA A 55 0.31 -3.23 -0.07
C ALA A 55 -0.87 -2.24 -0.15
N TYR A 56 -1.52 -2.16 -1.33
CA TYR A 56 -2.71 -1.35 -1.55
C TYR A 56 -3.92 -1.83 -0.74
N ILE A 57 -4.25 -3.12 -0.80
CA ILE A 57 -5.36 -3.71 -0.04
C ILE A 57 -5.14 -3.50 1.46
N TYR A 58 -3.91 -3.68 1.96
CA TYR A 58 -3.58 -3.43 3.36
C TYR A 58 -3.83 -1.97 3.75
N LEU A 59 -3.45 -1.02 2.87
CA LEU A 59 -3.64 0.41 3.08
C LEU A 59 -5.14 0.79 3.09
N GLU A 60 -5.93 0.25 2.15
CA GLU A 60 -7.37 0.50 2.06
C GLU A 60 -8.15 -0.08 3.24
N ASN A 61 -7.72 -1.25 3.74
CA ASN A 61 -8.30 -1.89 4.93
C ASN A 61 -7.84 -1.27 6.26
N ALA A 62 -6.96 -0.26 6.21
CA ALA A 62 -6.56 0.45 7.41
C ALA A 62 -7.74 1.22 8.02
N ASP A 63 -7.69 1.43 9.33
CA ASP A 63 -8.70 2.17 10.07
C ASP A 63 -8.79 3.63 9.58
N GLN A 64 -9.79 3.90 8.75
CA GLN A 64 -10.02 5.22 8.15
C GLN A 64 -10.21 6.33 9.19
N SER A 65 -10.70 5.99 10.39
CA SER A 65 -10.85 6.97 11.47
C SER A 65 -9.51 7.44 12.04
N LYS A 66 -8.46 6.62 11.93
CA LYS A 66 -7.10 6.89 12.43
C LYS A 66 -6.15 7.36 11.35
N TYR A 67 -6.36 6.94 10.11
CA TYR A 67 -5.39 7.14 9.01
C TYR A 67 -5.99 7.91 7.80
N GLY A 68 -7.19 8.47 7.92
CA GLY A 68 -7.86 9.15 6.82
C GLY A 68 -7.07 10.32 6.22
N SER A 69 -6.30 11.06 7.04
CA SER A 69 -5.49 12.19 6.56
C SER A 69 -4.29 11.75 5.73
N ILE A 70 -3.56 10.71 6.15
CA ILE A 70 -2.44 10.16 5.37
C ILE A 70 -2.92 9.55 4.05
N LEU A 71 -4.07 8.85 4.06
CA LEU A 71 -4.67 8.29 2.85
C LEU A 71 -5.10 9.36 1.84
N LYS A 72 -5.65 10.48 2.33
CA LYS A 72 -5.94 11.65 1.48
C LYS A 72 -4.66 12.27 0.93
N GLY A 73 -3.62 12.39 1.75
CA GLY A 73 -2.31 12.89 1.32
C GLY A 73 -1.72 12.05 0.19
N LEU A 74 -1.72 10.72 0.33
CA LEU A 74 -1.23 9.80 -0.70
C LEU A 74 -2.02 9.95 -2.02
N ASN A 75 -3.36 10.00 -1.95
CA ASN A 75 -4.22 10.23 -3.13
C ASN A 75 -3.92 11.57 -3.83
N GLN A 76 -3.71 12.64 -3.05
CA GLN A 76 -3.33 13.95 -3.59
C GLN A 76 -1.98 13.87 -4.30
N GLN A 77 -0.98 13.23 -3.69
CA GLN A 77 0.34 13.06 -4.28
C GLN A 77 0.27 12.28 -5.60
N LYS A 78 -0.51 11.20 -5.66
CA LYS A 78 -0.72 10.45 -6.90
C LYS A 78 -1.39 11.31 -7.98
N SER A 79 -2.38 12.13 -7.61
CA SER A 79 -3.05 13.05 -8.54
C SER A 79 -2.10 14.13 -9.11
N LEU A 80 -1.06 14.48 -8.36
CA LEU A 80 0.00 15.40 -8.78
C LEU A 80 1.11 14.70 -9.60
N GLY A 81 1.00 13.40 -9.84
CA GLY A 81 2.00 12.59 -10.54
C GLY A 81 3.14 12.09 -9.65
N ASN A 82 3.10 12.36 -8.34
CA ASN A 82 4.11 11.89 -7.40
C ASN A 82 3.78 10.47 -6.91
N GLU A 83 4.62 9.49 -7.26
CA GLU A 83 4.47 8.11 -6.78
C GLU A 83 4.96 7.92 -5.34
N GLN A 84 4.11 8.25 -4.36
CA GLN A 84 4.42 8.06 -2.93
C GLN A 84 3.68 6.88 -2.27
N TYR A 85 2.90 6.12 -3.04
CA TYR A 85 2.22 4.95 -2.50
C TYR A 85 3.23 3.87 -2.10
N PRO A 86 3.10 3.30 -0.88
CA PRO A 86 3.93 2.18 -0.47
C PRO A 86 3.70 0.96 -1.37
N LYS A 87 4.77 0.23 -1.69
CA LYS A 87 4.76 -0.89 -2.64
C LYS A 87 4.79 -2.25 -1.94
N THR A 88 5.09 -2.29 -0.63
CA THR A 88 5.11 -3.52 0.17
C THR A 88 4.28 -3.40 1.46
N ILE A 89 3.82 -4.53 2.00
CA ILE A 89 3.09 -4.57 3.30
C ILE A 89 3.93 -3.94 4.43
N THR A 90 5.24 -4.16 4.41
CA THR A 90 6.16 -3.62 5.41
C THR A 90 6.25 -2.10 5.30
N GLU A 91 6.41 -1.56 4.09
CA GLU A 91 6.37 -0.10 3.86
C GLU A 91 5.03 0.50 4.29
N THR A 92 3.91 -0.14 3.93
CA THR A 92 2.59 0.34 4.34
C THR A 92 2.45 0.34 5.86
N ASN A 93 2.92 -0.72 6.54
CA ASN A 93 2.91 -0.78 7.99
C ASN A 93 3.78 0.33 8.61
N ASN A 94 4.95 0.61 8.03
CA ASN A 94 5.82 1.70 8.48
C ASN A 94 5.15 3.07 8.30
N VAL A 95 4.53 3.33 7.15
CA VAL A 95 3.78 4.58 6.87
C VAL A 95 2.68 4.79 7.90
N LEU A 96 1.86 3.76 8.16
CA LEU A 96 0.78 3.85 9.13
C LEU A 96 1.30 3.98 10.57
N SER A 97 2.38 3.28 10.92
CA SER A 97 2.93 3.30 12.29
C SER A 97 3.63 4.60 12.63
N ASN A 98 4.22 5.28 11.63
CA ASN A 98 4.85 6.59 11.79
C ASN A 98 3.84 7.75 11.70
N HIS A 99 2.65 7.52 11.16
CA HIS A 99 1.58 8.53 11.11
C HIS A 99 0.91 8.66 12.47
N ARG A 100 0.86 9.88 13.01
CA ARG A 100 0.09 10.16 14.23
C ARG A 100 -1.37 9.95 13.92
N PHE A 101 -2.07 9.14 14.73
CA PHE A 101 -3.49 8.93 14.54
C PHE A 101 -4.22 10.25 14.40
N ASP A 102 -5.15 10.27 13.45
CA ASP A 102 -6.18 11.29 13.31
C ASP A 102 -7.03 11.23 14.59
N SER A 103 -6.55 11.83 15.67
CA SER A 103 -7.30 11.92 16.92
C SER A 103 -8.65 12.52 16.55
N GLY A 104 -9.72 11.73 16.74
CA GLY A 104 -11.05 12.06 16.26
C GLY A 104 -11.32 13.52 16.52
N ARG A 105 -11.55 14.30 15.45
CA ARG A 105 -11.70 15.76 15.47
C ARG A 105 -12.61 16.16 16.64
N SER A 106 -12.05 16.38 17.83
CA SER A 106 -12.71 17.11 18.88
C SER A 106 -12.60 18.56 18.47
N ARG A 107 -13.76 19.16 18.25
CA ARG A 107 -13.97 20.59 18.02
C ARG A 107 -13.15 21.42 19.04
N GLN A 108 -12.21 22.26 18.56
CA GLN A 108 -11.87 23.62 19.07
C GLN A 108 -10.61 24.16 18.37
N GLY A 109 -10.43 25.44 18.05
CA GLY A 109 -11.19 26.64 18.46
C GLY A 109 -11.82 27.41 17.29
N ASN A 110 -13.00 28.04 17.43
CA ASN A 110 -13.42 29.13 18.31
C ASN A 110 -12.89 30.52 17.89
N ASN A 111 -13.83 31.42 17.62
CA ASN A 111 -13.74 32.88 17.53
C ASN A 111 -12.86 33.51 16.45
N ARG A 112 -13.50 33.92 15.34
CA ARG A 112 -13.30 35.28 14.82
C ARG A 112 -14.61 36.06 14.99
N ARG A 113 -14.69 36.76 16.13
CA ARG A 113 -15.46 37.99 16.27
C ARG A 113 -14.72 39.07 15.48
N ASN A 114 -15.39 39.65 14.48
CA ASN A 114 -15.61 41.08 14.27
C ASN A 114 -16.26 41.27 12.91
#